data_AF-A0A973PFB1-F1
#
_entry.id   AF-A0A973PFB1-F1
#
_cell.length_a   1.000
_cell.length_b   1.000
_cell.length_c   1.000
_cell.angle_alpha   90.00
_cell.angle_beta   90.00
_cell.angle_gamma   90.00
#
_symmetry.space_group_name_H-M   'P 1'
#
loop_
_entity.id
_entity.type
_entity.pdbx_description
1 polymer ?
#
loop_
_entity_poly.entity_id
_entity_poly.type
_entity_poly.pdbx_seq_one_letter_code
_entity_poly.pdbx_strand_id
1 'polypeptide(L)'
;TDGELDRRVALRTTRQKRLESGLTLWAVIDEAVVRRALGGPEAMREQIGHLLDATAERNITVQVMPFESGGHAAAGGSFSILRFPERELPDVVYMEQLTSALYLDKPADSDHYMEVMDRLSIQALEPKQTRRFLEQLLSR
;
A
#
# COMPACT_ATOMS: atom_id res chain seq x y z
N THR A 1 17.58 -3.61 19.03
CA THR A 1 17.37 -4.29 20.33
C THR A 1 15.93 -4.75 20.41
N ASP A 2 15.60 -5.73 21.24
CA ASP A 2 14.22 -6.25 21.34
C ASP A 2 13.21 -5.14 21.64
N GLY A 3 13.56 -4.16 22.48
CA GLY A 3 12.70 -3.00 22.74
C GLY A 3 12.46 -2.06 21.54
N GLU A 4 13.38 -2.01 20.56
CA GLU A 4 13.15 -1.25 19.31
C GLU A 4 12.20 -2.00 18.37
N LEU A 5 12.33 -3.33 18.33
CA LEU A 5 11.43 -4.20 17.58
C LEU A 5 10.01 -4.10 18.13
N ASP A 6 9.83 -4.23 19.45
CA ASP A 6 8.53 -4.14 20.10
C ASP A 6 7.86 -2.79 19.85
N ARG A 7 8.63 -1.69 19.90
CA ARG A 7 8.13 -0.36 19.58
C ARG A 7 7.66 -0.25 18.13
N ARG A 8 8.43 -0.80 17.19
CA ARG A 8 8.08 -0.82 15.75
C ARG A 8 6.83 -1.67 15.48
N VAL A 9 6.65 -2.77 16.22
CA VAL A 9 5.44 -3.60 16.15
C VAL A 9 4.25 -2.83 16.71
N ALA A 10 4.36 -2.25 17.91
CA ALA A 10 3.29 -1.49 18.55
C ALA A 10 2.79 -0.32 17.69
N LEU A 11 3.71 0.39 17.02
CA LEU A 11 3.35 1.46 16.07
C LEU A 11 2.56 0.93 14.87
N ARG A 12 2.97 -0.20 14.28
CA ARG A 12 2.24 -0.84 13.16
C ARG A 12 0.84 -1.30 13.58
N THR A 13 0.73 -1.95 14.74
CA THR A 13 -0.56 -2.40 15.28
C THR A 13 -1.49 -1.21 15.56
N THR A 14 -0.96 -0.12 16.12
CA THR A 14 -1.74 1.11 16.35
C THR A 14 -2.23 1.71 15.04
N ARG A 15 -1.41 1.70 13.99
CA ARG A 15 -1.81 2.17 12.65
C ARG A 15 -2.87 1.26 12.03
N GLN A 16 -2.72 -0.06 12.13
CA GLN A 16 -3.70 -1.02 11.61
C GLN A 16 -5.08 -0.82 12.26
N LYS A 17 -5.14 -0.58 13.57
CA LYS A 17 -6.40 -0.27 14.27
C LYS A 17 -7.13 0.96 13.71
N ARG A 18 -6.44 1.89 13.04
CA ARG A 18 -7.10 3.03 12.38
C ARG A 18 -7.93 2.62 11.16
N LEU A 19 -7.63 1.48 10.54
CA LEU A 19 -8.44 0.93 9.44
C LEU A 19 -9.82 0.48 9.95
N GLU A 20 -9.90 0.01 11.19
CA GLU A 20 -11.17 -0.34 11.84
C GLU A 20 -11.99 0.91 12.23
N SER A 21 -11.34 2.08 12.38
CA SER A 21 -11.97 3.32 12.83
C SER A 21 -12.42 4.25 11.70
N GLY A 22 -12.64 3.72 10.50
CA GLY A 22 -13.20 4.46 9.36
C GLY A 22 -12.19 5.13 8.42
N LEU A 23 -10.89 4.87 8.56
CA LEU A 23 -9.89 5.27 7.56
C LEU A 23 -10.16 4.53 6.24
N THR A 24 -10.16 5.25 5.12
CA THR A 24 -10.17 4.63 3.79
C THR A 24 -8.73 4.44 3.31
N LEU A 25 -8.41 3.25 2.80
CA LEU A 25 -7.09 2.91 2.27
C LEU A 25 -7.20 2.49 0.80
N TRP A 26 -6.39 3.10 -0.05
CA TRP A 26 -6.14 2.61 -1.40
C TRP A 26 -4.65 2.32 -1.57
N ALA A 27 -4.33 1.05 -1.79
CA ALA A 27 -2.97 0.59 -2.00
C ALA A 27 -2.82 -0.01 -3.41
N VAL A 28 -1.85 0.49 -4.17
CA VAL A 28 -1.32 -0.18 -5.36
C VAL A 28 0.02 -0.80 -4.98
N ILE A 29 0.14 -2.12 -5.10
CA ILE A 29 1.34 -2.88 -4.74
C ILE A 29 1.93 -3.58 -5.96
N ASP A 30 3.26 -3.67 -6.02
CA ASP A 30 3.95 -4.40 -7.09
C ASP A 30 3.79 -5.91 -6.95
N GLU A 31 3.65 -6.63 -8.06
CA GLU A 31 3.60 -8.10 -8.10
C GLU A 31 4.79 -8.76 -7.38
N ALA A 32 5.97 -8.13 -7.39
CA ALA A 32 7.14 -8.62 -6.66
C ALA A 32 6.90 -8.74 -5.15
N VAL A 33 6.00 -7.93 -4.57
CA VAL A 33 5.68 -7.96 -3.13
C VAL A 33 5.07 -9.30 -2.74
N VAL A 34 4.24 -9.89 -3.61
CA VAL A 34 3.54 -11.16 -3.33
C VAL A 34 4.25 -12.37 -3.92
N ARG A 35 5.34 -12.16 -4.69
CA ARG A 35 6.17 -13.24 -5.25
C ARG A 35 7.52 -13.42 -4.57
N ARG A 36 8.09 -12.37 -3.98
CA ARG A 36 9.39 -12.46 -3.32
C ARG A 36 9.21 -13.15 -1.97
N ALA A 37 9.75 -14.37 -1.84
CA ALA A 37 9.65 -15.17 -0.63
C ALA A 37 10.42 -14.51 0.53
N LEU A 38 9.71 -13.72 1.34
CA LEU A 38 10.21 -13.12 2.57
C LEU A 38 9.62 -13.91 3.75
N GLY A 39 10.46 -14.49 4.60
CA GLY A 39 9.99 -15.28 5.75
C GLY A 39 9.54 -16.71 5.43
N GLY A 40 9.69 -17.16 4.18
CA GLY A 40 9.39 -18.54 3.77
C GLY A 40 7.95 -18.78 3.28
N PRO A 41 7.63 -19.99 2.80
CA PRO A 41 6.34 -20.29 2.15
C PRO A 41 5.12 -20.11 3.07
N GLU A 42 5.23 -20.47 4.34
CA GLU A 42 4.13 -20.34 5.31
C GLU A 42 3.80 -18.86 5.56
N ALA A 43 4.81 -18.04 5.85
CA ALA A 43 4.64 -16.60 6.02
C ALA A 43 4.05 -15.94 4.77
N MET A 44 4.48 -16.33 3.57
CA MET A 44 3.90 -15.81 2.33
C MET A 44 2.43 -16.19 2.16
N ARG A 45 2.03 -17.42 2.52
CA ARG A 45 0.62 -17.82 2.49
C ARG A 45 -0.22 -17.00 3.46
N GLU A 46 0.28 -16.78 4.67
CA GLU A 46 -0.39 -15.92 5.66
C GLU A 46 -0.52 -14.47 5.16
N GLN A 47 0.54 -13.92 4.57
CA GLN A 47 0.52 -12.56 4.01
C GLN A 47 -0.48 -12.41 2.87
N ILE A 48 -0.52 -13.36 1.93
CA ILE A 48 -1.48 -13.33 0.82
C ILE A 48 -2.91 -13.54 1.35
N GLY A 49 -3.10 -14.43 2.32
CA GLY A 49 -4.37 -14.60 3.02
C GLY A 49 -4.86 -13.28 3.63
N HIS A 50 -3.99 -12.56 4.33
CA HIS A 50 -4.31 -11.27 4.91
C HIS A 50 -4.65 -10.20 3.85
N LEU A 51 -3.97 -10.19 2.70
CA LEU A 51 -4.33 -9.32 1.58
C LEU A 51 -5.71 -9.66 1.00
N LEU A 52 -6.06 -10.94 0.92
CA LEU A 52 -7.39 -11.37 0.48
C LEU A 52 -8.49 -10.91 1.44
N ASP A 53 -8.26 -11.04 2.75
CA ASP A 53 -9.18 -10.52 3.77
C ASP A 53 -9.34 -9.00 3.61
N ALA A 54 -8.24 -8.27 3.43
CA ALA A 54 -8.27 -6.84 3.18
C ALA A 54 -9.06 -6.46 1.91
N THR A 55 -9.03 -7.28 0.85
CA THR A 55 -9.86 -7.03 -0.35
C THR A 55 -11.36 -7.20 -0.12
N ALA A 56 -11.78 -7.81 1.00
CA ALA A 56 -13.19 -7.95 1.36
C ALA A 56 -13.74 -6.74 2.14
N GLU A 57 -12.86 -5.89 2.67
CA GLU A 57 -13.25 -4.73 3.48
C GLU A 57 -13.72 -3.57 2.61
N ARG A 58 -14.83 -2.93 2.99
CA ARG A 58 -15.45 -1.86 2.18
C ARG A 58 -14.62 -0.57 2.10
N ASN A 59 -13.77 -0.33 3.08
CA ASN A 59 -12.91 0.85 3.18
C ASN A 59 -11.49 0.59 2.65
N ILE A 60 -11.20 -0.59 2.12
CA ILE A 60 -9.87 -0.96 1.63
C ILE A 60 -9.96 -1.35 0.15
N THR A 61 -9.15 -0.69 -0.68
CA THR A 61 -8.92 -1.07 -2.07
C THR A 61 -7.47 -1.49 -2.23
N VAL A 62 -7.25 -2.74 -2.63
CA VAL A 62 -5.93 -3.26 -3.00
C VAL A 62 -5.91 -3.55 -4.48
N GLN A 63 -4.90 -3.04 -5.17
CA GLN A 63 -4.62 -3.36 -6.56
C GLN A 63 -3.19 -3.86 -6.71
N VAL A 64 -3.00 -4.88 -7.53
CA VAL A 64 -1.66 -5.38 -7.88
C VAL A 64 -1.25 -4.81 -9.23
N MET A 65 -0.05 -4.24 -9.29
CA MET A 65 0.63 -3.87 -10.53
C MET A 65 1.34 -5.11 -11.09
N PRO A 66 0.85 -5.72 -12.19
CA PRO A 66 1.48 -6.91 -12.75
C PRO A 66 2.74 -6.56 -13.53
N PHE A 67 3.69 -7.48 -13.60
CA PHE A 67 4.96 -7.30 -14.34
C PHE A 67 4.75 -6.99 -15.82
N GLU A 68 3.67 -7.48 -16.41
CA GLU A 68 3.30 -7.24 -17.80
C GLU A 68 2.98 -5.77 -18.11
N SER A 69 2.70 -4.96 -17.09
CA SER A 69 2.43 -3.52 -17.26
C SER A 69 3.65 -2.71 -17.68
N GLY A 70 4.85 -3.27 -17.57
CA GLY A 70 6.10 -2.59 -17.91
C GLY A 70 6.40 -1.40 -16.97
N GLY A 71 6.93 -0.31 -17.54
CA GLY A 71 7.24 0.90 -16.76
C GLY A 71 5.96 1.60 -16.27
N HIS A 72 5.84 1.78 -14.96
CA HIS A 72 4.70 2.45 -14.33
C HIS A 72 5.10 3.81 -13.73
N ALA A 73 4.10 4.67 -13.48
CA ALA A 73 4.32 6.07 -13.08
C ALA A 73 5.10 6.25 -11.75
N ALA A 74 5.15 5.22 -10.91
CA ALA A 74 5.90 5.19 -9.65
C ALA A 74 7.21 4.40 -9.70
N ALA A 75 7.76 4.14 -10.89
CA ALA A 75 9.04 3.43 -11.02
C ALA A 75 10.21 4.12 -10.27
N GLY A 76 10.06 5.40 -9.91
CA GLY A 76 11.01 6.17 -9.10
C GLY A 76 10.99 5.89 -7.59
N GLY A 77 10.02 5.12 -7.07
CA GLY A 77 9.97 4.74 -5.66
C GLY A 77 8.57 4.77 -5.05
N SER A 78 8.43 4.17 -3.86
CA SER A 78 7.18 4.15 -3.09
C SER A 78 6.89 5.48 -2.42
N PHE A 79 5.62 5.86 -2.38
CA PHE A 79 5.13 7.00 -1.62
C PHE A 79 3.77 6.67 -0.99
N SER A 80 3.31 7.52 -0.08
CA SER A 80 1.95 7.47 0.48
C SER A 80 1.36 8.87 0.47
N ILE A 81 0.07 8.99 0.16
CA ILE A 81 -0.66 10.26 0.24
C ILE A 81 -1.60 10.17 1.43
N LEU A 82 -1.45 11.09 2.38
CA LEU A 82 -2.31 11.22 3.55
C LEU A 82 -3.27 12.37 3.30
N ARG A 83 -4.57 12.08 3.38
CA ARG A 83 -5.64 13.05 3.17
C ARG A 83 -6.47 13.18 4.44
N PHE A 84 -6.87 14.41 4.76
CA PHE A 84 -7.58 14.72 5.99
C PHE A 84 -8.96 15.31 5.67
N PRO A 85 -10.00 14.97 6.46
CA PRO A 85 -11.34 15.54 6.25
C PRO A 85 -11.39 17.04 6.59
N GLU A 86 -10.50 17.52 7.46
CA GLU A 86 -10.38 18.93 7.82
C GLU A 86 -9.77 19.73 6.66
N ARG A 87 -10.52 20.69 6.11
CA ARG A 87 -10.10 21.53 4.98
C ARG A 87 -8.86 22.38 5.24
N GLU A 88 -8.55 22.63 6.52
CA GLU A 88 -7.39 23.43 6.94
C GLU A 88 -6.09 22.61 6.94
N LEU A 89 -6.18 21.28 6.90
CA LEU A 89 -5.03 20.40 6.84
C LEU A 89 -4.69 20.09 5.39
N PRO A 90 -3.44 20.32 4.95
CA PRO A 90 -3.02 19.98 3.59
C PRO A 90 -2.95 18.45 3.44
N ASP A 91 -3.17 17.98 2.21
CA ASP A 91 -2.79 16.62 1.83
C ASP A 91 -1.26 16.50 1.92
N VAL A 92 -0.76 15.41 2.49
CA VAL A 92 0.67 15.22 2.73
C VAL A 92 1.17 14.01 1.96
N VAL A 93 2.17 14.21 1.11
CA VAL A 93 2.93 13.11 0.51
C VAL A 93 4.06 12.73 1.46
N TYR A 94 4.09 11.44 1.81
CA TYR A 94 5.14 10.83 2.61
C TYR A 94 5.98 9.91 1.74
N MET A 95 7.30 10.12 1.75
CA MET A 95 8.28 9.26 1.10
C MET A 95 9.30 8.78 2.12
N GLU A 96 9.24 7.48 2.43
CA GLU A 96 10.20 6.84 3.32
C GLU A 96 11.54 6.63 2.59
N GLN A 97 12.63 6.97 3.26
CA GLN A 97 14.00 6.71 2.82
C GLN A 97 14.70 5.84 3.87
N LEU A 98 15.85 5.25 3.52
CA LEU A 98 16.54 4.29 4.40
C LEU A 98 16.90 4.86 5.78
N THR A 99 17.13 6.17 5.87
CA THR A 99 17.56 6.84 7.11
C THR A 99 16.74 8.08 7.44
N SER A 100 15.74 8.42 6.63
CA SER A 100 14.99 9.67 6.69
C SER A 100 13.62 9.50 6.07
N ALA A 101 12.82 10.57 6.09
CA ALA A 101 11.62 10.65 5.29
C ALA A 101 11.43 12.08 4.79
N LEU A 102 10.79 12.21 3.63
CA LEU A 102 10.37 13.48 3.08
C LEU A 102 8.85 13.63 3.25
N TYR A 103 8.44 14.81 3.67
CA TYR A 103 7.04 15.21 3.81
C TYR A 103 6.82 16.40 2.88
N LEU A 104 5.93 16.26 1.90
CA LEU A 104 5.54 17.32 0.99
C LEU A 104 4.08 17.68 1.26
N ASP A 105 3.85 18.94 1.64
CA ASP A 105 2.54 19.48 2.02
C ASP A 105 2.13 20.68 1.14
N LYS A 106 2.92 20.99 0.11
CA LYS A 106 2.57 22.00 -0.88
C LYS A 106 1.49 21.43 -1.80
N PRO A 107 0.40 22.18 -2.08
CA PRO A 107 -0.67 21.70 -2.95
C PRO A 107 -0.19 21.20 -4.31
N ALA A 108 0.75 21.90 -4.95
CA ALA A 108 1.28 21.50 -6.25
C ALA A 108 2.02 20.15 -6.21
N ASP A 109 2.70 19.85 -5.11
CA ASP A 109 3.38 18.56 -4.93
C ASP A 109 2.33 17.47 -4.70
N SER A 110 1.39 17.67 -3.78
CA SER A 110 0.33 16.68 -3.50
C SER A 110 -0.54 16.38 -4.72
N ASP A 111 -0.90 17.40 -5.50
CA ASP A 111 -1.71 17.27 -6.72
C ASP A 111 -0.97 16.42 -7.76
N HIS A 112 0.33 16.64 -7.94
CA HIS A 112 1.14 15.84 -8.85
C HIS A 112 1.18 14.36 -8.43
N TYR A 113 1.38 14.08 -7.14
CA TYR A 113 1.37 12.69 -6.65
C TYR A 113 -0.02 12.04 -6.74
N MET A 114 -1.10 12.81 -6.60
CA MET A 114 -2.45 12.33 -6.86
C MET A 114 -2.63 11.93 -8.33
N GLU A 115 -2.15 12.72 -9.29
CA GLU A 115 -2.17 12.33 -10.71
C GLU A 115 -1.38 11.03 -10.98
N VAL A 116 -0.25 10.85 -10.30
CA VAL A 116 0.52 9.61 -10.38
C VAL A 116 -0.29 8.43 -9.82
N MET A 117 -0.94 8.60 -8.66
CA MET A 117 -1.80 7.57 -8.06
C MET A 117 -2.97 7.19 -8.99
N ASP A 118 -3.61 8.17 -9.62
CA ASP A 118 -4.69 7.92 -10.59
C ASP A 118 -4.18 7.08 -11.77
N ARG A 119 -3.00 7.40 -12.32
CA ARG A 119 -2.39 6.60 -13.41
C ARG A 119 -2.04 5.19 -12.96
N LEU A 120 -1.48 5.03 -11.75
CA LEU A 120 -1.17 3.72 -11.19
C LEU A 120 -2.42 2.86 -11.05
N SER A 121 -3.53 3.45 -10.61
CA SER A 121 -4.79 2.74 -10.42
C SER A 121 -5.40 2.20 -11.71
N ILE A 122 -5.17 2.90 -12.83
CA ILE A 122 -5.62 2.51 -14.17
C ILE A 122 -4.73 1.40 -14.74
N GLN A 123 -3.43 1.46 -14.47
CA GLN A 123 -2.45 0.48 -14.96
C GLN A 123 -2.48 -0.83 -14.16
N ALA A 124 -2.77 -0.76 -12.86
CA ALA A 124 -2.86 -1.92 -12.00
C ALA A 124 -4.13 -2.75 -12.31
N LEU A 125 -4.12 -4.01 -11.91
CA LEU A 125 -5.29 -4.87 -12.00
C LEU A 125 -6.48 -4.23 -11.27
N GLU A 126 -7.68 -4.34 -11.85
CA GLU A 126 -8.90 -3.92 -11.16
C GLU A 126 -9.04 -4.68 -9.83
N PRO A 127 -9.73 -4.14 -8.81
CA PRO A 127 -9.83 -4.79 -7.49
C PRO A 127 -10.31 -6.25 -7.54
N LYS A 128 -11.27 -6.57 -8.43
CA LYS A 128 -11.74 -7.95 -8.62
C LYS A 128 -10.70 -8.85 -9.27
N GLN A 129 -9.91 -8.33 -10.22
CA GLN A 129 -8.84 -9.07 -10.87
C GLN A 129 -7.66 -9.29 -9.91
N THR A 130 -7.35 -8.29 -9.08
CA THR A 130 -6.37 -8.39 -7.99
C THR A 130 -6.72 -9.53 -7.03
N ARG A 131 -7.98 -9.61 -6.58
CA ARG A 131 -8.41 -10.71 -5.71
C ARG A 131 -8.19 -12.09 -6.35
N ARG A 132 -8.62 -12.25 -7.62
CA ARG A 132 -8.41 -13.50 -8.37
C ARG A 132 -6.93 -13.85 -8.52
N PHE A 133 -6.09 -12.85 -8.78
CA PHE A 133 -4.65 -13.02 -8.89
C PHE A 133 -4.04 -13.54 -7.58
N LEU A 134 -4.44 -12.99 -6.44
CA LEU A 134 -4.00 -13.45 -5.12
C LEU A 134 -4.49 -14.87 -4.78
N GLU A 135 -5.75 -15.21 -5.11
CA GLU A 135 -6.30 -16.56 -4.96
C GLU A 135 -5.49 -17.60 -5.76
N GLN A 136 -5.10 -17.26 -6.99
CA GLN A 136 -4.26 -18.13 -7.82
C GLN A 136 -2.87 -18.36 -7.21
N LEU A 137 -2.27 -17.36 -6.56
CA LEU A 137 -0.97 -17.52 -5.91
C LEU A 137 -1.03 -18.47 -4.70
N LEU A 138 -2.11 -18.47 -3.92
CA LEU A 138 -2.29 -19.42 -2.80
C LEU A 138 -2.53 -20.86 -3.25
N SER A 139 -3.10 -21.05 -4.44
CA SER A 139 -3.40 -22.38 -4.99
C SER A 139 -2.18 -23.12 -5.56
N ARG A 140 -1.03 -22.45 -5.65
CA ARG A 140 0.24 -23.00 -6.15
C ARG A 140 1.10 -23.54 -5.00
#